data_AF-A0A5S6R0E4-F1
#
_entry.id   AF-A0A5S6R0E4-F1
#
_cell.length_a   1.000
_cell.length_b   1.000
_cell.length_c   1.000
_cell.angle_alpha   90.00
_cell.angle_beta   90.00
_cell.angle_gamma   90.00
#
_symmetry.space_group_name_H-M   'P 1'
#
loop_
_entity.id
_entity.type
_entity.pdbx_description
1 polymer ?
#
loop_
_entity_poly.entity_id
_entity_poly.type
_entity_poly.pdbx_seq_one_letter_code
_entity_poly.pdbx_strand_id
1 'polypeptide(L)'
;MLIVYKVGPTKIEEIGGDEEEELLELQANEELKSKLKLGYRTFWLQRDISRFYPKLWSVVRKLIISFPSSYLVERGFSVVAELLTKKRNKLQIVNRGDLRLRLTSIEPNIEKLLSLRGFQV
;
A
#
# COMPACT_ATOMS: atom_id res chain seq x y z
N MET A 1 24.98 -5.10 -19.41
CA MET A 1 25.00 -4.10 -18.32
C MET A 1 23.86 -4.45 -17.37
N LEU A 2 24.12 -5.33 -16.40
CA LEU A 2 23.15 -5.69 -15.37
C LEU A 2 23.30 -4.66 -14.26
N ILE A 3 22.34 -3.74 -14.14
CA ILE A 3 22.25 -2.88 -12.97
C ILE A 3 21.69 -3.77 -11.86
N VAL A 4 22.60 -4.48 -11.20
CA VAL A 4 22.37 -5.05 -9.87
C VAL A 4 22.13 -3.85 -8.98
N TYR A 5 20.87 -3.53 -8.70
CA TYR A 5 20.55 -2.69 -7.57
C TYR A 5 21.13 -3.43 -6.35
N LYS A 6 22.30 -2.97 -5.89
CA LYS A 6 22.67 -3.12 -4.50
C LYS A 6 21.57 -2.42 -3.71
N VAL A 7 20.53 -3.17 -3.37
CA VAL A 7 19.81 -2.95 -2.14
C VAL A 7 20.88 -3.18 -1.09
N GLY A 8 21.57 -2.08 -0.72
CA GLY A 8 22.37 -2.06 0.50
C GLY A 8 21.49 -2.59 1.62
N PRO A 9 22.04 -3.22 2.66
CA PRO A 9 21.23 -3.72 3.75
C PRO A 9 20.41 -2.51 4.23
N THR A 10 19.12 -2.51 3.89
CA THR A 10 18.15 -1.77 4.68
C THR A 10 18.46 -2.30 6.06
N LYS A 11 18.98 -1.45 6.94
CA LYS A 11 18.93 -1.71 8.36
C LYS A 11 17.48 -2.10 8.60
N ILE A 12 17.22 -3.40 8.63
CA ILE A 12 16.16 -3.96 9.43
C ILE A 12 16.62 -3.42 10.77
N GLU A 13 16.00 -2.29 11.16
CA GLU A 13 16.15 -1.76 12.51
C GLU A 13 16.12 -3.00 13.39
N GLU A 14 17.21 -3.25 14.12
CA GLU A 14 17.29 -4.38 15.04
C GLU A 14 15.94 -4.43 15.72
N ILE A 15 15.22 -5.54 15.48
CA ILE A 15 13.87 -5.71 15.99
C ILE A 15 14.05 -5.48 17.50
N GLY A 16 13.50 -4.39 18.02
CA GLY A 16 13.62 -4.11 19.44
C GLY A 16 13.04 -5.30 20.19
N GLY A 17 13.51 -5.55 21.41
CA GLY A 17 13.04 -6.71 22.18
C GLY A 17 11.51 -6.78 22.27
N ASP A 18 10.87 -5.63 22.20
CA ASP A 18 9.42 -5.44 22.19
C ASP A 18 8.71 -5.97 20.92
N GLU A 19 9.31 -5.83 19.74
CA GLU A 19 8.73 -6.37 18.49
C GLU A 19 8.93 -7.87 18.36
N GLU A 20 10.03 -8.40 18.91
CA GLU A 20 10.26 -9.85 18.99
C GLU A 20 9.26 -10.52 19.94
N GLU A 21 8.89 -9.86 21.04
CA GLU A 21 7.87 -10.34 21.97
C GLU A 21 6.48 -10.43 21.31
N GLU A 22 6.04 -9.36 20.61
CA GLU A 22 4.78 -9.38 19.83
C GLU A 22 4.78 -10.48 18.77
N LEU A 23 5.94 -10.75 18.13
CA LEU A 23 6.07 -11.81 17.14
C LEU A 23 5.97 -13.21 17.77
N LEU A 24 6.59 -13.42 18.94
CA LEU A 24 6.52 -14.67 19.70
C LEU A 24 5.08 -14.97 20.16
N GLU A 25 4.37 -13.96 20.65
CA GLU A 25 2.95 -14.09 21.02
C GLU A 25 2.07 -14.44 19.81
N LEU A 26 2.29 -13.76 18.68
CA LEU A 26 1.57 -14.04 17.44
C LEU A 26 1.86 -15.46 16.92
N GLN A 27 3.10 -15.94 17.07
CA GLN A 27 3.50 -17.30 16.71
C GLN A 27 2.95 -18.36 17.68
N ALA A 28 2.70 -18.02 18.95
CA ALA A 28 2.09 -18.92 19.92
C ALA A 28 0.58 -19.12 19.69
N ASN A 29 -0.07 -18.19 18.96
CA ASN A 29 -1.51 -18.23 18.71
C ASN A 29 -1.87 -19.07 17.46
N GLU A 30 -2.29 -20.32 17.68
CA GLU A 30 -2.70 -21.25 16.61
C GLU A 30 -3.92 -20.77 15.80
N GLU A 31 -4.81 -19.98 16.41
CA GLU A 31 -5.97 -19.42 15.68
C GLU A 31 -5.51 -18.39 14.65
N LEU A 32 -4.56 -17.52 15.01
CA LEU A 32 -3.99 -16.54 14.09
C LEU A 32 -3.15 -17.21 12.99
N LYS A 33 -2.44 -18.30 13.29
CA LYS A 33 -1.77 -19.12 12.25
C LYS A 33 -2.75 -19.65 11.21
N SER A 34 -3.92 -20.11 11.65
CA SER A 34 -4.95 -20.59 10.72
C SER A 34 -5.46 -19.47 9.80
N LYS A 35 -5.63 -18.25 10.34
CA LYS A 35 -6.03 -17.06 9.58
C LYS A 35 -4.95 -16.59 8.61
N LEU A 36 -3.67 -16.73 8.96
CA LEU A 36 -2.55 -16.43 8.07
C LEU A 36 -2.57 -17.30 6.81
N LYS A 37 -2.97 -18.58 6.92
CA LYS A 37 -3.12 -19.49 5.76
C LYS A 37 -4.21 -19.03 4.78
N LEU A 38 -5.16 -18.22 5.24
CA LEU A 38 -6.23 -17.66 4.41
C LEU A 38 -5.74 -16.52 3.50
N GLY A 39 -4.56 -15.95 3.80
CA GLY A 39 -3.93 -14.93 2.97
C GLY A 39 -3.13 -13.92 3.79
N TYR A 40 -1.87 -13.71 3.40
CA TYR A 40 -0.97 -12.76 4.07
C TYR A 40 -1.51 -11.32 4.11
N ARG A 41 -2.02 -10.82 2.97
CA ARG A 41 -2.53 -9.44 2.89
C ARG A 41 -3.81 -9.25 3.71
N THR A 42 -4.73 -10.21 3.64
CA THR A 42 -6.02 -10.12 4.33
C THR A 42 -5.84 -10.24 5.84
N PHE A 43 -4.92 -11.09 6.30
CA PHE A 43 -4.54 -11.23 7.71
C PHE A 43 -4.03 -9.92 8.30
N TRP A 44 -2.98 -9.34 7.71
CA TRP A 44 -2.34 -8.15 8.27
C TRP A 44 -3.20 -6.88 8.15
N LEU A 45 -4.14 -6.82 7.19
CA LEU A 45 -5.06 -5.68 7.04
C LEU A 45 -6.23 -5.69 8.03
N GLN A 46 -6.33 -6.68 8.93
CA GLN A 46 -7.35 -6.72 9.97
C GLN A 46 -7.12 -5.62 11.03
N ARG A 47 -8.20 -4.95 11.44
CA ARG A 47 -8.14 -3.89 12.47
C ARG A 47 -7.63 -4.42 13.81
N ASP A 48 -7.94 -5.67 14.13
CA ASP A 48 -7.55 -6.30 15.39
C ASP A 48 -6.03 -6.51 15.45
N ILE A 49 -5.40 -6.98 14.37
CA ILE A 49 -3.95 -7.15 14.30
C ILE A 49 -3.22 -5.82 14.47
N SER A 50 -3.71 -4.76 13.83
CA SER A 50 -3.15 -3.41 14.03
C SER A 50 -3.30 -2.88 15.45
N ARG A 51 -4.25 -3.38 16.25
CA ARG A 51 -4.51 -2.93 17.62
C ARG A 51 -3.77 -3.76 18.65
N PHE A 52 -3.71 -5.08 18.46
CA PHE A 52 -3.06 -6.02 19.39
C PHE A 52 -1.55 -6.06 19.20
N TYR A 53 -1.06 -5.86 17.96
CA TYR A 53 0.36 -5.93 17.62
C TYR A 53 0.81 -4.65 16.91
N PRO A 54 0.71 -3.47 17.55
CA PRO A 54 0.95 -2.19 16.91
C PRO A 54 2.41 -2.01 16.46
N LYS A 55 3.38 -2.57 17.20
CA LYS A 55 4.81 -2.40 16.88
C LYS A 55 5.17 -3.29 15.68
N LEU A 56 4.77 -4.55 15.71
CA LEU A 56 4.93 -5.49 14.61
C LEU A 56 4.18 -5.03 13.35
N TRP A 57 2.96 -4.50 13.50
CA TRP A 57 2.20 -3.93 12.40
C TRP A 57 2.92 -2.75 11.74
N SER A 58 3.64 -1.91 12.50
CA SER A 58 4.37 -0.77 11.94
C SER A 58 5.44 -1.21 10.92
N VAL A 59 6.13 -2.32 11.20
CA VAL A 59 7.16 -2.92 10.34
C VAL A 59 6.51 -3.59 9.13
N VAL A 60 5.50 -4.43 9.37
CA VAL A 60 4.79 -5.15 8.31
C VAL A 60 4.10 -4.18 7.35
N ARG A 61 3.54 -3.08 7.85
CA ARG A 61 2.95 -2.03 7.02
C ARG A 61 3.96 -1.44 6.05
N LYS A 62 5.20 -1.17 6.49
CA LYS A 62 6.28 -0.70 5.59
C LYS A 62 6.54 -1.73 4.50
N LEU A 63 6.61 -3.02 4.83
CA LEU A 63 6.83 -4.13 3.88
C LEU A 63 5.68 -4.31 2.87
N ILE A 64 4.43 -4.24 3.33
CA ILE A 64 3.25 -4.35 2.45
C ILE A 64 3.18 -3.16 1.48
N ILE A 65 3.60 -1.97 1.92
CA ILE A 65 3.64 -0.77 1.08
C ILE A 65 4.87 -0.77 0.17
N SER A 66 6.01 -1.34 0.59
CA SER A 66 7.30 -1.24 -0.10
C SER A 66 7.46 -2.20 -1.29
N PHE A 67 6.52 -3.10 -1.54
CA PHE A 67 6.54 -3.96 -2.73
C PHE A 67 5.49 -3.55 -3.79
N PRO A 68 5.67 -2.42 -4.49
CA PRO A 68 5.20 -2.34 -5.86
C PRO A 68 6.10 -3.23 -6.72
N SER A 69 5.52 -4.12 -7.52
CA SER A 69 6.30 -4.80 -8.57
C SER A 69 6.92 -3.74 -9.50
N SER A 70 8.02 -4.06 -10.18
CA SER A 70 8.58 -3.18 -11.21
C SER A 70 7.51 -2.75 -12.22
N TYR A 71 6.59 -3.66 -12.54
CA TYR A 71 5.38 -3.37 -13.32
C TYR A 71 4.51 -2.25 -12.74
N LEU A 72 4.23 -2.25 -11.43
CA LEU A 72 3.43 -1.19 -10.80
C LEU A 72 4.16 0.16 -10.81
N VAL A 73 5.49 0.15 -10.68
CA VAL A 73 6.33 1.35 -10.77
C VAL A 73 6.32 1.89 -12.20
N GLU A 74 6.62 1.07 -13.19
CA GLU A 74 6.63 1.41 -14.62
C GLU A 74 5.25 1.89 -15.09
N ARG A 75 4.18 1.18 -14.72
CA ARG A 75 2.80 1.57 -15.02
C ARG A 75 2.45 2.88 -14.33
N GLY A 76 2.89 3.10 -13.10
CA GLY A 76 2.74 4.36 -12.38
C GLY A 76 3.36 5.53 -13.13
N PHE A 77 4.62 5.39 -13.54
CA PHE A 77 5.31 6.42 -14.33
C PHE A 77 4.68 6.65 -15.70
N SER A 78 4.25 5.60 -16.39
CA SER A 78 3.56 5.70 -17.68
C SER A 78 2.27 6.51 -17.56
N VAL A 79 1.46 6.25 -16.52
CA VAL A 79 0.24 7.03 -16.26
C VAL A 79 0.58 8.49 -15.93
N VAL A 80 1.59 8.75 -15.10
CA VAL A 80 2.02 10.14 -14.81
C VAL A 80 2.46 10.86 -16.08
N ALA A 81 3.24 10.20 -16.95
CA ALA A 81 3.65 10.77 -18.23
C ALA A 81 2.44 11.06 -19.14
N GLU A 82 1.46 10.16 -19.22
CA GLU A 82 0.22 10.37 -19.97
C GLU A 82 -0.57 11.58 -19.41
N LEU A 83 -0.69 11.68 -18.09
CA LEU A 83 -1.38 12.78 -17.41
C LEU A 83 -0.72 14.14 -17.67
N LEU A 84 0.61 14.19 -17.67
CA LEU A 84 1.37 15.42 -17.92
C LEU A 84 1.39 15.83 -19.41
N THR A 85 1.42 14.85 -20.32
CA THR A 85 1.48 15.10 -21.78
C THR A 85 0.13 15.44 -22.38
N LYS A 86 -0.97 14.84 -21.91
CA LYS A 86 -2.33 15.14 -22.38
C LYS A 86 -2.90 16.36 -21.65
N LYS A 87 -2.43 17.56 -22.04
CA LYS A 87 -2.84 18.88 -21.51
C LYS A 87 -4.35 19.18 -21.48
N ARG A 88 -5.19 18.39 -22.16
CA ARG A 88 -6.67 18.56 -22.15
C ARG A 88 -7.37 17.85 -20.98
N ASN A 89 -6.69 17.00 -20.22
CA ASN A 89 -7.25 16.36 -19.03
C ASN A 89 -6.82 17.11 -17.77
N LYS A 90 -7.77 17.78 -17.09
CA LYS A 90 -7.62 18.42 -15.76
C LYS A 90 -7.37 17.42 -14.61
N LEU A 91 -6.78 16.26 -14.90
CA LEU A 91 -6.55 15.21 -13.92
C LEU A 91 -5.40 15.64 -12.99
N GLN A 92 -5.69 15.64 -11.70
CA GLN A 92 -4.83 16.15 -10.64
C GLN A 92 -4.22 14.97 -9.88
N ILE A 93 -2.92 14.75 -10.07
CA ILE A 93 -2.17 13.64 -9.48
C ILE A 93 -2.16 13.72 -7.95
N VAL A 94 -1.87 14.92 -7.41
CA VAL A 94 -1.57 15.13 -5.99
C VAL A 94 -2.85 15.30 -5.15
N ASN A 95 -3.80 16.11 -5.62
CA ASN A 95 -4.92 16.56 -4.78
C ASN A 95 -6.19 15.69 -4.91
N ARG A 96 -6.39 15.02 -6.05
CA ARG A 96 -7.60 14.20 -6.31
C ARG A 96 -7.38 12.69 -6.21
N GLY A 97 -6.12 12.24 -6.27
CA GLY A 97 -5.81 10.82 -6.29
C GLY A 97 -6.16 10.12 -7.62
N ASP A 98 -6.19 10.87 -8.73
CA ASP A 98 -6.55 10.34 -10.06
C ASP A 98 -5.58 9.24 -10.52
N LEU A 99 -4.30 9.36 -10.16
CA LEU A 99 -3.30 8.32 -10.40
C LEU A 99 -3.68 7.01 -9.69
N ARG A 100 -4.16 7.09 -8.44
CA ARG A 100 -4.58 5.92 -7.67
C ARG A 100 -5.81 5.26 -8.29
N LEU A 101 -6.80 6.05 -8.72
CA LEU A 101 -7.98 5.54 -9.43
C LEU A 101 -7.61 4.84 -10.74
N ARG A 102 -6.60 5.33 -11.46
CA ARG A 102 -6.15 4.73 -12.74
C ARG A 102 -5.33 3.46 -12.57
N LEU A 103 -4.54 3.37 -11.49
CA LEU A 103 -3.66 2.23 -11.23
C LEU A 103 -4.36 1.06 -10.52
N THR A 104 -5.51 1.31 -9.90
CA THR A 104 -6.26 0.32 -9.12
C THR A 104 -7.63 0.08 -9.74
N SER A 105 -8.27 -1.04 -9.38
CA SER A 105 -9.67 -1.30 -9.75
C SER A 105 -10.67 -0.56 -8.86
N ILE A 106 -10.26 0.54 -8.21
CA ILE A 106 -11.12 1.32 -7.32
C ILE A 106 -12.10 2.11 -8.18
N GLU A 107 -13.39 1.96 -7.90
CA GLU A 107 -14.43 2.72 -8.59
C GLU A 107 -14.38 4.21 -8.19
N PRO A 108 -14.45 5.13 -9.17
CA PRO A 108 -14.50 6.55 -8.89
C PRO A 108 -15.82 6.93 -8.22
N ASN A 109 -15.76 7.69 -7.12
CA ASN A 109 -16.95 8.25 -6.49
C ASN A 109 -17.54 9.37 -7.39
N ILE A 110 -18.53 9.01 -8.21
CA ILE A 110 -19.13 9.90 -9.20
C ILE A 110 -19.88 11.06 -8.55
N GLU A 111 -20.61 10.84 -7.47
CA GLU A 111 -21.37 11.89 -6.75
C GLU A 111 -20.46 13.02 -6.25
N LYS A 112 -19.30 12.65 -5.67
CA LYS A 112 -18.29 13.62 -5.25
C LYS A 112 -17.67 14.38 -6.43
N LEU A 113 -17.57 13.73 -7.60
CA LEU A 113 -17.05 14.37 -8.80
C LEU A 113 -18.04 15.35 -9.42
N LEU A 114 -19.35 15.05 -9.36
CA LEU A 114 -20.42 15.91 -9.85
C LEU A 114 -20.59 17.16 -8.98
N SER A 115 -20.63 16.99 -7.65
CA SER A 115 -20.71 18.10 -6.69
C SER A 115 -19.56 19.10 -6.82
N LEU A 116 -18.33 18.64 -7.07
CA LEU A 116 -17.17 19.50 -7.31
C LEU A 116 -17.23 20.30 -8.62
N ARG A 117 -18.06 19.89 -9.59
CA ARG A 117 -18.21 20.60 -10.87
C ARG A 117 -19.43 21.52 -10.91
N GLY A 118 -20.17 21.67 -9.80
CA GLY A 118 -21.37 22.51 -9.74
C GLY A 118 -22.53 21.99 -10.59
N PHE A 119 -22.50 20.71 -10.99
CA PHE A 119 -23.65 20.08 -11.63
C PHE A 119 -24.58 19.57 -10.55
N GLN A 120 -25.67 20.30 -10.33
CA GLN A 120 -26.80 19.89 -9.53
C GLN A 120 -27.75 19.10 -10.45
N VAL A 121 -28.07 17.86 -10.06
CA VAL A 121 -29.23 17.12 -10.60
C VAL A 121 -30.44 17.49 -9.76
#